data_AF-A0A926G730-F1
#
_entry.id   AF-A0A926G730-F1
#
_cell.length_a   1.000
_cell.length_b   1.000
_cell.length_c   1.000
_cell.angle_alpha   90.00
_cell.angle_beta   90.00
_cell.angle_gamma   90.00
#
_symmetry.space_group_name_H-M   'P 1'
#
loop_
_entity.id
_entity.type
_entity.pdbx_description
1 polymer ?
#
loop_
_entity_poly.entity_id
_entity_poly.type
_entity_poly.pdbx_seq_one_letter_code
_entity_poly.pdbx_strand_id
1 'polypeptide(L)'
;MPRFFFDIVDGEDFPDIQGSIHADLAAARIEAIRYSAEVLKEMPERFWNSELWTMSVFDQNRVPLFTLKFLAADAVVYETPRRPQLQPG
;
A
#
# COMPACT_ATOMS: atom_id res chain seq x y z
N MET A 1 -7.84 8.94 -24.91
CA MET A 1 -6.98 8.54 -23.79
C MET A 1 -7.88 7.88 -22.74
N PRO A 2 -7.55 6.67 -22.26
CA PRO A 2 -8.35 5.93 -21.29
C PRO A 2 -8.45 6.65 -19.93
N ARG A 3 -9.59 6.47 -19.27
CA ARG A 3 -9.83 6.89 -17.88
C ARG A 3 -9.56 5.71 -16.94
N PHE A 4 -8.89 5.98 -15.84
CA PHE A 4 -8.59 5.01 -14.79
C PHE A 4 -9.11 5.54 -13.45
N PHE A 5 -9.52 4.63 -12.57
CA PHE A 5 -9.99 4.94 -11.22
C PHE A 5 -9.08 4.31 -10.18
N PHE A 6 -8.75 5.04 -9.12
CA PHE A 6 -7.74 4.64 -8.13
C PHE A 6 -8.39 4.53 -6.74
N ASP A 7 -9.16 3.46 -6.52
CA ASP A 7 -9.88 3.26 -5.25
C ASP A 7 -8.89 2.85 -4.15
N ILE A 8 -8.99 3.48 -2.98
CA ILE A 8 -8.13 3.23 -1.82
C ILE A 8 -8.93 2.53 -0.72
N VAL A 9 -8.29 1.58 -0.03
CA VAL A 9 -8.81 0.97 1.19
C VAL A 9 -7.70 0.97 2.25
N ASP A 10 -7.97 1.53 3.42
CA ASP A 10 -7.00 1.62 4.53
C ASP A 10 -7.59 1.22 5.90
N GLY A 11 -8.73 0.54 5.88
CA GLY A 11 -9.65 0.36 7.01
C GLY A 11 -11.01 1.00 6.73
N GLU A 12 -11.03 2.02 5.86
CA GLU A 12 -12.23 2.58 5.24
C GLU A 12 -12.12 2.54 3.72
N ASP A 13 -13.26 2.50 3.02
CA ASP A 13 -13.33 2.51 1.56
C ASP A 13 -13.39 3.93 1.01
N PHE A 14 -12.43 4.28 0.16
CA PHE A 14 -12.35 5.56 -0.55
C PHE A 14 -12.43 5.32 -2.06
N PRO A 15 -13.66 5.19 -2.61
CA PRO A 15 -13.84 4.99 -4.04
C PRO A 15 -13.53 6.27 -4.83
N ASP A 16 -12.74 6.14 -5.89
CA ASP A 16 -12.53 7.21 -6.85
C ASP A 16 -13.68 7.21 -7.87
N ILE A 17 -14.55 8.21 -7.77
CA ILE A 17 -15.70 8.39 -8.67
C ILE A 17 -15.37 9.27 -9.88
N GLN A 18 -14.24 9.98 -9.85
CA GLN A 18 -13.88 10.93 -10.90
C GLN A 18 -12.96 10.27 -11.93
N GLY A 19 -11.96 9.54 -11.45
CA GLY A 19 -10.89 8.99 -12.27
C GLY A 19 -10.04 10.05 -12.95
N SER A 20 -8.87 9.63 -13.42
CA SER A 20 -7.95 10.47 -14.18
C SER A 20 -7.68 9.86 -15.56
N ILE A 21 -7.37 10.74 -16.53
CA ILE A 21 -7.06 10.34 -17.90
C ILE A 21 -5.55 10.14 -18.03
N HIS A 22 -5.14 8.97 -18.51
CA HIS A 22 -3.73 8.66 -18.79
C HIS A 22 -3.58 8.15 -20.22
N ALA A 23 -2.34 8.19 -20.74
CA ALA A 23 -2.05 7.76 -22.10
C ALA A 23 -2.35 6.26 -22.31
N ASP A 24 -1.90 5.43 -21.36
CA ASP A 24 -2.00 3.98 -21.39
C ASP A 24 -1.91 3.38 -19.96
N LEU A 25 -1.91 2.05 -19.87
CA LEU A 25 -1.78 1.31 -18.62
C LEU A 25 -0.42 1.53 -17.94
N ALA A 26 0.66 1.75 -18.71
CA ALA A 26 1.98 1.97 -18.13
C ALA A 26 2.04 3.33 -17.41
N ALA A 27 1.47 4.38 -18.02
CA ALA A 27 1.30 5.68 -17.40
C ALA A 27 0.44 5.60 -16.12
N ALA A 28 -0.66 4.83 -16.15
CA ALA A 28 -1.51 4.63 -14.97
C ALA A 28 -0.78 3.92 -13.81
N ARG A 29 0.12 2.96 -14.10
CA ARG A 29 0.95 2.31 -13.07
C ARG A 29 1.91 3.29 -12.39
N ILE A 30 2.54 4.17 -13.18
CA ILE A 30 3.44 5.20 -12.64
C ILE A 30 2.64 6.18 -11.77
N GLU A 31 1.45 6.58 -12.22
CA GLU A 31 0.57 7.44 -11.44
C GLU A 31 0.13 6.78 -10.13
N ALA A 32 -0.29 5.52 -10.15
CA ALA A 32 -0.69 4.79 -8.95
C ALA A 32 0.40 4.82 -7.87
N ILE A 33 1.67 4.62 -8.27
CA ILE A 33 2.81 4.69 -7.35
C ILE A 33 2.95 6.11 -6.78
N ARG A 34 2.96 7.14 -7.65
CA ARG A 34 3.09 8.54 -7.20
C ARG A 34 1.96 8.95 -6.26
N TYR A 35 0.73 8.64 -6.63
CA TYR A 35 -0.44 8.98 -5.86
C TYR A 35 -0.44 8.24 -4.51
N SER A 36 -0.09 6.95 -4.49
CA SER A 36 0.04 6.22 -3.22
C SER A 36 1.07 6.86 -2.28
N ALA A 37 2.21 7.33 -2.80
CA ALA A 37 3.22 8.01 -1.98
C ALA A 37 2.72 9.35 -1.42
N GLU A 38 2.03 10.17 -2.22
CA GLU A 38 1.45 11.43 -1.73
C GLU A 38 0.38 11.19 -0.67
N VAL A 39 -0.47 10.18 -0.83
CA VAL A 39 -1.48 9.83 0.18
C VAL A 39 -0.83 9.35 1.47
N LEU A 40 0.08 8.36 1.39
CA LEU A 40 0.73 7.77 2.57
C LEU A 40 1.58 8.78 3.35
N LYS A 41 2.22 9.71 2.66
CA LYS A 41 3.01 10.80 3.27
C LYS A 41 2.18 11.68 4.22
N GLU A 42 0.90 11.90 3.91
CA GLU A 42 0.02 12.75 4.73
C GLU A 42 -0.64 11.99 5.90
N MET A 43 -0.49 10.66 5.97
CA MET A 43 -1.16 9.83 7.00
C MET A 43 -0.26 8.77 7.67
N PRO A 44 0.97 9.11 8.13
CA PRO A 44 1.92 8.12 8.62
C PRO A 44 1.43 7.32 9.84
N GLU A 45 0.75 7.96 10.79
CA GLU A 45 0.21 7.29 11.99
C GLU A 45 -0.95 6.35 11.65
N ARG A 46 -1.86 6.76 10.76
CA ARG A 46 -2.98 5.92 10.31
C ARG A 46 -2.47 4.69 9.56
N PHE A 47 -1.50 4.88 8.67
CA PHE A 47 -0.89 3.79 7.93
C PHE A 47 -0.21 2.77 8.85
N TRP A 48 0.52 3.21 9.87
CA TRP A 48 1.17 2.29 10.84
C TRP A 48 0.16 1.45 11.63
N ASN A 49 -1.04 1.98 11.87
CA ASN A 49 -2.10 1.31 12.63
C ASN A 49 -3.11 0.55 11.74
N SER A 50 -2.94 0.57 10.42
CA SER A 50 -3.79 -0.16 9.47
C SER A 50 -3.30 -1.59 9.28
N GLU A 51 -4.20 -2.57 9.21
CA GLU A 51 -3.83 -3.96 8.91
C GLU A 51 -3.27 -4.12 7.48
N LEU A 52 -3.83 -3.37 6.52
CA LEU A 52 -3.42 -3.40 5.13
C LEU A 52 -3.95 -2.16 4.41
N TRP A 53 -3.05 -1.41 3.78
CA TRP A 53 -3.43 -0.34 2.86
C TRP A 53 -3.38 -0.87 1.43
N THR A 54 -4.42 -0.61 0.64
CA THR A 54 -4.48 -1.02 -0.76
C THR A 54 -4.97 0.11 -1.68
N MET A 55 -4.48 0.12 -2.91
CA MET A 55 -5.04 0.90 -4.01
C MET A 55 -5.36 -0.04 -5.17
N SER A 56 -6.63 -0.17 -5.53
CA SER A 56 -7.07 -0.94 -6.69
C SER A 56 -7.38 -0.02 -7.85
N VAL A 57 -6.79 -0.33 -9.00
CA VAL A 57 -6.92 0.48 -10.21
C VAL A 57 -7.83 -0.21 -11.22
N PHE A 58 -8.83 0.53 -11.71
CA PHE A 58 -9.85 0.03 -12.62
C PHE A 58 -9.84 0.79 -13.94
N ASP A 59 -10.33 0.14 -15.00
CA ASP A 59 -10.61 0.81 -16.27
C ASP A 59 -11.94 1.61 -16.23
N GLN A 60 -12.29 2.22 -17.36
CA GLN A 60 -13.53 2.98 -17.53
C GLN A 60 -14.83 2.18 -17.31
N ASN A 61 -14.77 0.85 -17.41
CA ASN A 61 -15.90 -0.06 -17.18
C ASN A 61 -15.89 -0.62 -15.75
N ARG A 62 -15.04 -0.09 -14.85
CA ARG A 62 -14.82 -0.59 -13.49
C ARG A 62 -14.30 -2.04 -13.46
N VAL A 63 -13.59 -2.48 -14.51
CA VAL A 63 -12.87 -3.76 -14.51
C VAL A 63 -11.53 -3.59 -13.80
N PRO A 64 -11.20 -4.43 -12.80
CA PRO A 64 -9.93 -4.33 -12.07
C PRO A 64 -8.76 -4.68 -12.97
N LEU A 65 -7.72 -3.84 -12.95
CA LEU A 65 -6.52 -3.99 -13.77
C LEU A 65 -5.32 -4.43 -12.93
N PHE A 66 -5.11 -3.82 -11.78
CA PHE A 66 -4.04 -4.16 -10.82
C PHE A 66 -4.30 -3.53 -9.45
N THR A 67 -3.55 -3.98 -8.44
CA THR A 67 -3.63 -3.46 -7.07
C THR A 67 -2.24 -3.25 -6.49
N LEU A 68 -2.02 -2.12 -5.82
CA LEU A 68 -0.89 -1.88 -4.92
C LEU A 68 -1.28 -2.25 -3.50
N LYS A 69 -0.34 -2.82 -2.74
CA LYS A 69 -0.53 -3.21 -1.34
C LYS A 69 0.67 -2.75 -0.53
N PHE A 70 0.41 -2.07 0.59
CA PHE A 70 1.43 -1.61 1.52
C PHE A 70 1.11 -2.12 2.91
N LEU A 71 2.14 -2.61 3.60
CA LEU A 71 2.08 -3.16 4.95
C LEU A 71 3.16 -2.50 5.80
N ALA A 72 2.80 -2.08 7.00
CA ALA A 72 3.75 -1.71 8.04
C ALA A 72 3.69 -2.77 9.14
N ALA A 73 4.86 -3.19 9.65
CA ALA A 73 4.94 -4.14 10.75
C ALA A 73 6.24 -3.93 11.51
N ASP A 74 6.17 -4.03 12.84
CA ASP A 74 7.36 -4.15 13.67
C ASP A 74 8.08 -5.47 13.39
N ALA A 75 9.41 -5.41 13.35
CA ALA A 75 10.21 -6.61 13.28
C ALA A 75 10.09 -7.39 14.59
N VAL A 76 9.74 -8.68 14.51
CA VAL A 76 9.81 -9.56 15.68
C VAL A 76 11.29 -9.87 15.95
N VAL A 77 11.86 -9.29 17.00
CA VAL A 77 13.19 -9.68 17.47
C VAL A 77 13.02 -10.91 18.36
N TYR A 78 13.37 -12.09 17.83
CA TYR A 78 13.54 -13.27 18.67
C TYR A 78 14.81 -13.07 19.50
N GLU A 79 14.67 -12.89 20.81
CA GLU A 79 15.80 -12.99 21.72
C GLU A 79 16.41 -14.39 21.56
N THR A 80 17.60 -14.47 20.99
CA THR A 80 18.37 -15.71 21.00
C THR A 80 18.69 -16.01 22.46
N PRO A 81 18.30 -17.17 23.02
CA PRO A 81 18.61 -17.50 24.41
C PRO A 81 20.13 -17.37 24.60
N ARG A 82 20.56 -16.54 25.55
CA ARG A 82 22.00 -16.42 25.87
C ARG A 82 22.51 -17.82 26.19
N ARG A 83 23.56 -18.28 25.48
CA ARG A 83 24.25 -19.53 25.84
C ARG A 83 24.60 -19.45 27.33
N PRO A 84 24.26 -20.48 28.14
CA PRO A 84 24.76 -20.55 29.50
C PRO A 84 26.29 -20.46 29.46
N GLN A 85 26.86 -19.48 30.15
CA GLN A 85 28.30 -19.46 30.38
C GLN A 85 28.62 -20.65 31.27
N LEU A 86 29.29 -21.65 30.71
CA LEU A 86 29.92 -22.71 31.49
C LEU A 86 30.93 -22.03 32.43
N GLN A 87 30.66 -22.07 33.73
CA GLN A 87 31.62 -21.61 34.72
C GLN A 87 32.82 -22.57 34.71
N PRO A 88 34.06 -22.09 34.64
CA PRO A 88 35.22 -22.94 34.84
C PRO A 88 35.26 -23.36 36.32
N GLY A 89 35.37 -24.67 36.55
CA GLY A 89 35.55 -25.27 37.88
C GLY A 89 36.97 -25.15 38.41
#